data_AF-A0A6C2TX58-F1
#
_entry.id   AF-A0A6C2TX58-F1
#
_cell.length_a   1.000
_cell.length_b   1.000
_cell.length_c   1.000
_cell.angle_alpha   90.00
_cell.angle_beta   90.00
_cell.angle_gamma   90.00
#
_symmetry.space_group_name_H-M   'P 1'
#
loop_
_entity.id
_entity.type
_entity.pdbx_description
1 polymer ?
#
loop_
_entity_poly.entity_id
_entity_poly.type
_entity_poly.pdbx_seq_one_letter_code
_entity_poly.pdbx_strand_id
1 'polypeptide(L)'
;MKKAFAIGAGVLAVGSAAAAFEANFQSLDQHQAPEWFKDAKFGIYTHWTPTTMGNEIAGVGWYPFFMYADVSIERSSGEGKRQGEPTEVNTGPHWAYTEHVKKYGDPSAFGWKDLLKTFQPKSFDAAEWAELFQEAGARFAGPVAIHHDGYAMWDSQVTRWCAQQQAGFDPSNQLEREIRRRGMKYIASFHHSHTWRYFLPSYRHDGADPEFVDLYFEPHQYGDPLSPRFKKWWRGLLDEYIEKYSPDMIWLDMGTRDIPDDMMYSFLADYYNHGLSEEKEVATTVKSYSPYLPGAIVDYEKGRVKDLQEKPWLTDDTVAPGWFHSGRPGVKTANDVIDILADIVSKNGCLLLNVGPTSDGVIPEEEKQILRTVGTWLKVNGEAIYGTRPWHTAGEGPTVIKESKGFLKNLHYTAEDIRYTRTKDNRTVYAIVLDKPEGSLLMKVVRGTDAIKTVSLLGYDGGIKWVQEADGLRVSIPQSITPAHAYVFKLNP
;
A
#
# COMPACT_ATOMS: atom_id res chain seq x y z
N MET A 1 -1.18 -60.69 -37.43
CA MET A 1 -1.46 -59.81 -36.27
C MET A 1 -0.66 -58.53 -36.44
N LYS A 2 -1.28 -57.45 -36.93
CA LYS A 2 -0.67 -56.11 -37.03
C LYS A 2 -1.40 -55.21 -36.03
N LYS A 3 -0.67 -54.69 -35.04
CA LYS A 3 -1.19 -53.75 -34.03
C LYS A 3 -1.33 -52.37 -34.67
N ALA A 4 -2.54 -51.82 -34.63
CA ALA A 4 -2.82 -50.43 -34.98
C ALA A 4 -2.56 -49.55 -33.75
N PHE A 5 -1.72 -48.52 -33.91
CA PHE A 5 -1.57 -47.44 -32.94
C PHE A 5 -2.59 -46.35 -33.27
N ALA A 6 -3.50 -46.07 -32.33
CA ALA A 6 -4.39 -44.92 -32.41
C ALA A 6 -3.61 -43.68 -31.94
N ILE A 7 -3.44 -42.71 -32.84
CA ILE A 7 -2.92 -41.38 -32.50
C ILE A 7 -4.12 -40.56 -32.05
N GLY A 8 -4.18 -40.24 -30.76
CA GLY A 8 -5.13 -39.30 -30.21
C GLY A 8 -4.79 -37.89 -30.68
N ALA A 9 -5.73 -37.23 -31.35
CA ALA A 9 -5.65 -35.80 -31.64
C ALA A 9 -5.78 -35.02 -30.32
N GLY A 10 -4.66 -34.51 -29.81
CA GLY A 10 -4.68 -33.53 -28.74
C GLY A 10 -5.24 -32.22 -29.27
N VAL A 11 -6.33 -31.74 -28.66
CA VAL A 11 -6.79 -30.36 -28.83
C VAL A 11 -5.74 -29.47 -28.19
N LEU A 12 -4.90 -28.84 -29.02
CA LEU A 12 -4.08 -27.71 -28.60
C LEU A 12 -5.03 -26.57 -28.23
N ALA A 13 -5.12 -26.26 -26.93
CA ALA A 13 -5.68 -25.00 -26.49
C ALA A 13 -4.78 -23.89 -27.02
N VAL A 14 -5.21 -23.22 -28.09
CA VAL A 14 -4.61 -21.98 -28.55
C VAL A 14 -4.96 -20.94 -27.49
N GLY A 15 -4.04 -20.70 -26.54
CA GLY A 15 -4.13 -19.53 -25.67
C GLY A 15 -4.11 -18.31 -26.57
N SER A 16 -5.18 -17.50 -26.56
CA SER A 16 -5.14 -16.22 -27.25
C SER A 16 -4.06 -15.39 -26.57
N ALA A 17 -3.00 -15.04 -27.30
CA ALA A 17 -2.12 -13.97 -26.86
C ALA A 17 -3.00 -12.76 -26.57
N ALA A 18 -2.95 -12.24 -25.33
CA ALA A 18 -3.69 -11.03 -24.99
C ALA A 18 -3.26 -9.94 -25.98
N ALA A 19 -4.24 -9.23 -26.55
CA ALA A 19 -3.94 -8.12 -27.45
C ALA A 19 -3.11 -7.07 -26.71
N ALA A 20 -2.13 -6.49 -27.39
CA ALA A 20 -1.34 -5.41 -26.83
C ALA A 20 -2.25 -4.24 -26.43
N PHE A 21 -1.90 -3.58 -25.33
CA PHE A 21 -2.58 -2.39 -24.86
C PHE A 21 -2.17 -1.17 -25.70
N GLU A 22 -3.16 -0.41 -26.12
CA GLU A 22 -2.98 0.89 -26.77
C GLU A 22 -3.16 2.01 -25.75
N ALA A 23 -2.54 3.17 -25.99
CA ALA A 23 -2.62 4.34 -25.11
C ALA A 23 -3.98 5.08 -25.22
N ASN A 24 -5.08 4.36 -24.99
CA ASN A 24 -6.44 4.91 -24.95
C ASN A 24 -7.30 4.19 -23.90
N PHE A 25 -8.34 4.87 -23.45
CA PHE A 25 -9.22 4.38 -22.38
C PHE A 25 -9.81 2.99 -22.69
N GLN A 26 -10.33 2.78 -23.89
CA GLN A 26 -11.02 1.53 -24.24
C GLN A 26 -10.10 0.30 -24.22
N SER A 27 -8.82 0.48 -24.56
CA SER A 27 -7.83 -0.59 -24.47
C SER A 27 -7.37 -0.79 -23.03
N LEU A 28 -6.97 0.29 -22.33
CA LEU A 28 -6.42 0.22 -20.97
C LEU A 28 -7.45 -0.29 -19.94
N ASP A 29 -8.72 0.06 -20.08
CA ASP A 29 -9.76 -0.33 -19.11
C ASP A 29 -10.10 -1.83 -19.15
N GLN A 30 -9.58 -2.56 -20.14
CA GLN A 30 -9.66 -4.03 -20.19
C GLN A 30 -8.69 -4.67 -19.20
N HIS A 31 -7.61 -3.97 -18.80
CA HIS A 31 -6.69 -4.45 -17.78
C HIS A 31 -7.43 -4.65 -16.45
N GLN A 32 -7.26 -5.81 -15.83
CA GLN A 32 -7.90 -6.16 -14.56
C GLN A 32 -6.83 -6.33 -13.48
N ALA A 33 -7.24 -6.15 -12.23
CA ALA A 33 -6.39 -6.54 -11.10
C ALA A 33 -5.93 -8.01 -11.26
N PRO A 34 -4.62 -8.31 -11.17
CA PRO A 34 -4.09 -9.66 -11.31
C PRO A 34 -4.67 -10.67 -10.31
N GLU A 35 -4.70 -11.95 -10.67
CA GLU A 35 -5.11 -12.98 -9.71
C GLU A 35 -4.16 -13.08 -8.51
N TRP A 36 -2.84 -12.90 -8.71
CA TRP A 36 -1.89 -12.88 -7.61
C TRP A 36 -2.23 -11.79 -6.58
N PHE A 37 -2.66 -10.61 -7.03
CA PHE A 37 -3.03 -9.50 -6.14
C PHE A 37 -4.26 -9.87 -5.32
N LYS A 38 -5.29 -10.39 -5.98
CA LYS A 38 -6.52 -10.86 -5.33
C LYS A 38 -6.25 -11.99 -4.35
N ASP A 39 -5.23 -12.80 -4.53
CA ASP A 39 -4.88 -13.90 -3.64
C ASP A 39 -3.94 -13.48 -2.50
N ALA A 40 -3.13 -12.45 -2.74
CA ALA A 40 -2.09 -11.98 -1.84
C ALA A 40 -2.61 -11.35 -0.55
N LYS A 41 -3.65 -10.50 -0.64
CA LYS A 41 -4.34 -9.80 0.46
C LYS A 41 -3.53 -8.83 1.32
N PHE A 42 -2.29 -9.16 1.65
CA PHE A 42 -1.46 -8.41 2.57
C PHE A 42 -0.08 -8.17 1.97
N GLY A 43 0.36 -6.92 1.98
CA GLY A 43 1.68 -6.50 1.57
C GLY A 43 2.25 -5.42 2.48
N ILE A 44 3.56 -5.17 2.35
CA ILE A 44 4.28 -4.19 3.17
C ILE A 44 5.13 -3.29 2.30
N TYR A 45 5.14 -2.00 2.60
CA TYR A 45 6.07 -1.04 2.01
C TYR A 45 6.66 -0.10 3.04
N THR A 46 7.63 0.71 2.61
CA THR A 46 8.37 1.59 3.50
C THR A 46 8.53 2.99 2.93
N HIS A 47 7.97 3.98 3.63
CA HIS A 47 8.34 5.37 3.45
C HIS A 47 9.69 5.63 4.10
N TRP A 48 10.74 5.43 3.31
CA TRP A 48 12.12 5.65 3.72
C TRP A 48 12.89 6.32 2.57
N THR A 49 13.11 7.62 2.73
CA THR A 49 13.91 8.47 1.82
C THR A 49 14.66 9.48 2.71
N PRO A 50 15.48 10.40 2.15
CA PRO A 50 16.02 11.52 2.92
C PRO A 50 14.96 12.31 3.70
N THR A 51 13.68 12.27 3.28
CA THR A 51 12.55 12.89 3.99
C THR A 51 12.44 12.38 5.44
N THR A 52 12.87 11.14 5.72
CA THR A 52 12.92 10.59 7.08
C THR A 52 13.76 11.43 8.03
N MET A 53 14.93 11.94 7.61
CA MET A 53 15.77 12.80 8.45
C MET A 53 15.04 14.08 8.85
N GLY A 54 14.28 14.66 7.91
CA GLY A 54 13.43 15.82 8.15
C GLY A 54 12.27 15.51 9.11
N ASN A 55 11.63 14.38 8.90
CA ASN A 55 10.52 13.93 9.74
C ASN A 55 10.97 13.59 11.17
N GLU A 56 12.19 13.11 11.38
CA GLU A 56 12.79 12.94 12.71
C GLU A 56 13.03 14.27 13.44
N ILE A 57 13.20 15.37 12.70
CA ILE A 57 13.38 16.70 13.27
C ILE A 57 12.05 17.30 13.72
N ALA A 58 11.02 17.28 12.85
CA ALA A 58 9.79 18.06 13.07
C ALA A 58 8.50 17.22 13.13
N GLY A 59 8.60 15.90 12.98
CA GLY A 59 7.47 14.97 12.97
C GLY A 59 6.47 15.20 11.84
N VAL A 60 6.85 15.83 10.73
CA VAL A 60 5.98 16.04 9.57
C VAL A 60 6.52 15.35 8.32
N GLY A 61 5.76 14.40 7.76
CA GLY A 61 6.20 13.58 6.61
C GLY A 61 6.36 14.36 5.31
N TRP A 62 5.94 15.63 5.29
CA TRP A 62 6.16 16.59 4.21
C TRP A 62 7.21 17.64 4.61
N TYR A 63 8.19 17.23 5.43
CA TYR A 63 9.26 18.12 5.86
C TYR A 63 9.94 18.89 4.72
N PRO A 64 10.31 18.27 3.58
CA PRO A 64 10.94 19.02 2.49
C PRO A 64 10.08 20.15 1.92
N PHE A 65 8.75 20.06 1.99
CA PHE A 65 7.85 21.17 1.66
C PHE A 65 7.85 22.21 2.79
N PHE A 66 7.58 21.75 4.02
CA PHE A 66 7.32 22.64 5.15
C PHE A 66 8.56 23.28 5.77
N MET A 67 9.76 22.79 5.47
CA MET A 67 11.01 23.45 5.88
C MET A 67 11.23 24.79 5.17
N TYR A 68 10.50 25.06 4.09
CA TYR A 68 10.48 26.33 3.36
C TYR A 68 9.22 27.17 3.64
N ALA A 69 8.36 26.73 4.56
CA ALA A 69 7.12 27.43 4.88
C ALA A 69 7.36 28.48 5.99
N ASP A 70 8.00 29.59 5.61
CA ASP A 70 8.19 30.79 6.45
C ASP A 70 6.86 31.51 6.83
N VAL A 71 5.76 31.08 6.20
CA VAL A 71 4.37 31.39 6.53
C VAL A 71 3.60 30.08 6.76
N SER A 72 2.42 30.17 7.38
CA SER A 72 1.59 28.99 7.59
C SER A 72 0.96 28.60 6.26
N ILE A 73 0.97 27.30 5.95
CA ILE A 73 0.36 26.78 4.72
C ILE A 73 -0.69 25.76 5.12
N GLU A 74 -1.94 26.08 4.83
CA GLU A 74 -3.05 25.16 5.03
C GLU A 74 -3.19 24.24 3.81
N ARG A 75 -3.17 22.93 4.06
CA ARG A 75 -3.37 21.88 3.05
C ARG A 75 -4.74 21.22 3.11
N SER A 76 -5.61 21.70 4.00
CA SER A 76 -6.91 21.07 4.27
C SER A 76 -7.84 21.18 3.06
N SER A 77 -8.55 20.09 2.76
CA SER A 77 -9.64 20.08 1.79
C SER A 77 -10.88 20.72 2.43
N GLY A 78 -10.99 22.04 2.35
CA GLY A 78 -12.24 22.76 2.57
C GLY A 78 -13.21 22.61 1.40
N GLU A 79 -14.47 23.05 1.55
CA GLU A 79 -15.42 23.11 0.43
C GLU A 79 -14.80 23.91 -0.73
N GLY A 80 -14.73 23.26 -1.91
CA GLY A 80 -14.15 23.84 -3.12
C GLY A 80 -12.63 23.73 -3.27
N LYS A 81 -11.89 23.22 -2.27
CA LYS A 81 -10.42 23.02 -2.37
C LYS A 81 -10.06 21.59 -2.74
N ARG A 82 -9.09 21.41 -3.64
CA ARG A 82 -8.56 20.08 -3.98
C ARG A 82 -7.63 19.59 -2.86
N GLN A 83 -7.69 18.30 -2.53
CA GLN A 83 -6.71 17.72 -1.59
C GLN A 83 -5.29 17.96 -2.11
N GLY A 84 -4.46 18.59 -1.27
CA GLY A 84 -3.09 18.97 -1.62
C GLY A 84 -2.93 20.38 -2.19
N GLU A 85 -4.00 21.15 -2.39
CA GLU A 85 -3.94 22.55 -2.81
C GLU A 85 -3.53 23.42 -1.61
N PRO A 86 -2.30 23.99 -1.60
CA PRO A 86 -1.84 24.80 -0.48
C PRO A 86 -2.49 26.18 -0.53
N THR A 87 -2.97 26.67 0.62
CA THR A 87 -3.35 28.07 0.80
C THR A 87 -2.45 28.69 1.85
N GLU A 88 -1.74 29.75 1.49
CA GLU A 88 -0.95 30.52 2.44
C GLU A 88 -1.85 31.28 3.42
N VAL A 89 -1.48 31.24 4.69
CA VAL A 89 -2.10 31.98 5.77
C VAL A 89 -0.98 32.71 6.51
N ASN A 90 -1.05 34.04 6.56
CA ASN A 90 -0.03 34.85 7.20
C ASN A 90 -0.20 34.89 8.73
N THR A 91 -0.07 33.72 9.37
CA THR A 91 -0.14 33.54 10.83
C THR A 91 1.22 33.20 11.46
N GLY A 92 2.31 33.40 10.71
CA GLY A 92 3.68 33.05 11.11
C GLY A 92 4.18 31.74 10.50
N PRO A 93 5.46 31.38 10.69
CA PRO A 93 6.09 30.24 10.04
C PRO A 93 5.49 28.91 10.52
N HIS A 94 5.47 27.93 9.61
CA HIS A 94 5.16 26.55 9.96
C HIS A 94 6.19 26.01 10.97
N TRP A 95 5.79 25.17 11.92
CA TRP A 95 6.72 24.68 12.96
C TRP A 95 7.93 23.94 12.40
N ALA A 96 7.78 23.25 11.27
CA ALA A 96 8.89 22.56 10.61
C ALA A 96 9.94 23.52 10.03
N TYR A 97 9.54 24.70 9.54
CA TYR A 97 10.46 25.78 9.18
C TYR A 97 11.23 26.24 10.42
N THR A 98 10.52 26.47 11.53
CA THR A 98 11.14 26.90 12.80
C THR A 98 12.16 25.88 13.33
N GLU A 99 11.82 24.58 13.34
CA GLU A 99 12.76 23.53 13.75
C GLU A 99 13.93 23.37 12.76
N HIS A 100 13.72 23.61 11.46
CA HIS A 100 14.79 23.66 10.47
C HIS A 100 15.76 24.80 10.78
N VAL A 101 15.25 26.02 10.94
CA VAL A 101 16.07 27.21 11.24
C VAL A 101 16.86 27.05 12.54
N LYS A 102 16.22 26.50 13.57
CA LYS A 102 16.88 26.22 14.84
C LYS A 102 18.05 25.25 14.70
N LYS A 103 17.95 24.26 13.81
CA LYS A 103 18.97 23.21 13.64
C LYS A 103 20.05 23.57 12.63
N TYR A 104 19.68 24.19 11.51
CA TYR A 104 20.55 24.39 10.35
C TYR A 104 20.70 25.85 9.92
N GLY A 105 19.85 26.76 10.39
CA GLY A 105 19.81 28.15 9.95
C GLY A 105 18.84 28.38 8.78
N ASP A 106 18.97 29.53 8.13
CA ASP A 106 18.07 29.95 7.06
C ASP A 106 18.07 28.94 5.88
N PRO A 107 16.89 28.48 5.39
CA PRO A 107 16.81 27.54 4.28
C PRO A 107 17.43 28.03 2.97
N SER A 108 17.65 29.34 2.83
CA SER A 108 18.37 29.92 1.68
C SER A 108 19.88 29.61 1.73
N ALA A 109 20.42 29.35 2.92
CA ALA A 109 21.83 29.00 3.12
C ALA A 109 22.05 27.49 3.29
N PHE A 110 21.12 26.80 3.96
CA PHE A 110 21.13 25.35 4.11
C PHE A 110 19.73 24.81 3.79
N GLY A 111 19.53 24.37 2.55
CA GLY A 111 18.21 23.92 2.09
C GLY A 111 18.12 22.41 1.90
N TRP A 112 17.05 21.97 1.23
CA TRP A 112 16.82 20.56 0.93
C TRP A 112 17.98 19.93 0.15
N LYS A 113 18.51 20.64 -0.86
CA LYS A 113 19.69 20.21 -1.64
C LYS A 113 20.95 19.96 -0.80
N ASP A 114 21.07 20.55 0.39
CA ASP A 114 22.16 20.29 1.32
C ASP A 114 21.84 19.12 2.25
N LEU A 115 20.61 19.04 2.76
CA LEU A 115 20.17 17.92 3.60
C LEU A 115 20.24 16.57 2.86
N LEU A 116 19.91 16.54 1.56
CA LEU A 116 20.03 15.34 0.73
C LEU A 116 21.43 14.70 0.79
N LYS A 117 22.49 15.52 0.89
CA LYS A 117 23.89 15.06 0.94
C LYS A 117 24.25 14.42 2.29
N THR A 118 23.45 14.66 3.34
CA THR A 118 23.69 14.09 4.67
C THR A 118 23.01 12.74 4.86
N PHE A 119 22.18 12.30 3.91
CA PHE A 119 21.54 10.98 3.97
C PHE A 119 22.59 9.89 3.71
N GLN A 120 23.04 9.23 4.78
CA GLN A 120 24.07 8.20 4.74
C GLN A 120 23.69 7.04 5.68
N PRO A 121 22.68 6.25 5.32
CA PRO A 121 22.21 5.16 6.18
C PRO A 121 23.23 4.04 6.25
N LYS A 122 23.66 3.70 7.47
CA LYS A 122 24.68 2.69 7.72
C LYS A 122 24.11 1.37 8.23
N SER A 123 22.87 1.40 8.71
CA SER A 123 22.20 0.25 9.32
C SER A 123 21.09 -0.33 8.44
N PHE A 124 20.99 0.10 7.18
CA PHE A 124 20.07 -0.50 6.22
C PHE A 124 20.52 -1.91 5.84
N ASP A 125 19.61 -2.87 5.99
CA ASP A 125 19.78 -4.26 5.56
C ASP A 125 18.51 -4.74 4.85
N ALA A 126 18.61 -4.90 3.52
CA ALA A 126 17.50 -5.38 2.70
C ALA A 126 17.06 -6.82 3.04
N ALA A 127 17.99 -7.67 3.47
CA ALA A 127 17.69 -9.05 3.82
C ALA A 127 16.92 -9.11 5.14
N GLU A 128 17.29 -8.29 6.13
CA GLU A 128 16.56 -8.16 7.39
C GLU A 128 15.12 -7.67 7.15
N TRP A 129 14.94 -6.63 6.34
CA TRP A 129 13.62 -6.10 6.01
C TRP A 129 12.77 -7.15 5.29
N ALA A 130 13.31 -7.79 4.25
CA ALA A 130 12.57 -8.79 3.49
C ALA A 130 12.24 -10.04 4.33
N GLU A 131 13.11 -10.43 5.26
CA GLU A 131 12.84 -11.51 6.23
C GLU A 131 11.68 -11.12 7.15
N LEU A 132 11.73 -9.93 7.75
CA LEU A 132 10.65 -9.44 8.59
C LEU A 132 9.31 -9.39 7.85
N PHE A 133 9.30 -8.94 6.59
CA PHE A 133 8.07 -8.88 5.79
C PHE A 133 7.50 -10.27 5.51
N GLN A 134 8.37 -11.25 5.21
CA GLN A 134 7.97 -12.64 5.05
C GLN A 134 7.45 -13.23 6.38
N GLU A 135 8.13 -12.97 7.50
CA GLU A 135 7.71 -13.39 8.84
C GLU A 135 6.32 -12.85 9.19
N ALA A 136 6.04 -11.60 8.81
CA ALA A 136 4.74 -10.95 8.97
C ALA A 136 3.63 -11.56 8.10
N GLY A 137 3.99 -12.37 7.09
CA GLY A 137 3.07 -12.99 6.15
C GLY A 137 2.80 -12.17 4.88
N ALA A 138 3.53 -11.09 4.64
CA ALA A 138 3.36 -10.31 3.41
C ALA A 138 3.56 -11.19 2.16
N ARG A 139 2.74 -10.95 1.13
CA ARG A 139 2.81 -11.64 -0.17
C ARG A 139 3.35 -10.73 -1.27
N PHE A 140 3.38 -9.43 -1.02
CA PHE A 140 4.00 -8.43 -1.87
C PHE A 140 4.66 -7.37 -1.00
N ALA A 141 5.81 -6.85 -1.43
CA ALA A 141 6.51 -5.83 -0.68
C ALA A 141 7.41 -4.97 -1.57
N GLY A 142 7.81 -3.81 -1.07
CA GLY A 142 8.81 -2.98 -1.74
C GLY A 142 8.96 -1.57 -1.18
N PRO A 143 9.85 -0.75 -1.76
CA PRO A 143 10.14 0.58 -1.25
C PRO A 143 9.15 1.63 -1.77
N VAL A 144 9.12 2.78 -1.09
CA VAL A 144 8.93 4.05 -1.81
C VAL A 144 10.16 4.28 -2.68
N ALA A 145 10.00 4.07 -3.98
CA ALA A 145 11.07 4.25 -4.96
C ALA A 145 11.42 5.74 -5.10
N ILE A 146 10.42 6.61 -5.16
CA ILE A 146 10.60 8.06 -5.13
C ILE A 146 9.39 8.72 -4.48
N HIS A 147 9.64 9.59 -3.50
CA HIS A 147 8.61 10.37 -2.85
C HIS A 147 8.42 11.73 -3.58
N HIS A 148 7.61 12.64 -3.03
CA HIS A 148 7.44 13.98 -3.60
C HIS A 148 8.74 14.81 -3.64
N ASP A 149 9.73 14.42 -2.85
CA ASP A 149 10.99 15.14 -2.61
C ASP A 149 12.02 15.04 -3.76
N GLY A 150 11.69 14.30 -4.82
CA GLY A 150 12.51 14.20 -6.03
C GLY A 150 13.76 13.34 -5.88
N TYR A 151 13.90 12.60 -4.77
CA TYR A 151 15.06 11.75 -4.52
C TYR A 151 14.78 10.29 -4.89
N ALA A 152 15.45 9.80 -5.93
CA ALA A 152 15.31 8.43 -6.41
C ALA A 152 16.06 7.44 -5.49
N MET A 153 15.35 6.50 -4.88
CA MET A 153 15.89 5.44 -4.02
C MET A 153 16.47 4.26 -4.82
N TRP A 154 17.18 4.56 -5.92
CA TRP A 154 17.88 3.58 -6.77
C TRP A 154 19.07 4.23 -7.48
N ASP A 155 19.83 3.47 -8.26
CA ASP A 155 20.85 4.02 -9.16
C ASP A 155 20.19 4.65 -10.40
N SER A 156 19.91 5.95 -10.37
CA SER A 156 19.25 6.65 -11.49
C SER A 156 20.23 7.36 -12.41
N GLN A 157 19.97 7.27 -13.73
CA GLN A 157 20.59 8.07 -14.79
C GLN A 157 19.72 9.26 -15.19
N VAL A 158 18.45 9.29 -14.77
CA VAL A 158 17.50 10.38 -15.07
C VAL A 158 17.76 11.59 -14.17
N THR A 159 18.16 11.35 -12.93
CA THR A 159 18.48 12.40 -11.95
C THR A 159 19.75 12.05 -11.17
N ARG A 160 20.58 13.06 -10.89
CA ARG A 160 21.71 12.93 -9.95
C ARG A 160 21.28 12.87 -8.49
N TRP A 161 20.03 13.25 -8.21
CA TRP A 161 19.43 13.20 -6.87
C TRP A 161 18.92 11.80 -6.61
N CYS A 162 19.85 10.86 -6.49
CA CYS A 162 19.56 9.45 -6.29
C CYS A 162 20.49 8.80 -5.26
N ALA A 163 20.02 7.71 -4.65
CA ALA A 163 20.73 7.01 -3.58
C ALA A 163 22.15 6.57 -4.00
N GLN A 164 22.32 6.08 -5.23
CA GLN A 164 23.62 5.61 -5.68
C GLN A 164 24.64 6.74 -5.81
N GLN A 165 24.25 7.89 -6.36
CA GLN A 165 25.17 9.01 -6.56
C GLN A 165 25.43 9.81 -5.28
N GLN A 166 24.42 9.97 -4.43
CA GLN A 166 24.52 10.80 -3.21
C GLN A 166 25.00 10.01 -1.98
N ALA A 167 24.67 8.72 -1.88
CA ALA A 167 24.94 7.89 -0.72
C ALA A 167 25.68 6.57 -1.05
N GLY A 168 25.94 6.28 -2.32
CA GLY A 168 26.79 5.15 -2.73
C GLY A 168 26.10 3.79 -2.72
N PHE A 169 24.76 3.71 -2.65
CA PHE A 169 24.03 2.44 -2.63
C PHE A 169 22.71 2.48 -3.42
N ASP A 170 22.25 1.32 -3.88
CA ASP A 170 20.95 1.12 -4.54
C ASP A 170 20.05 0.24 -3.66
N PRO A 171 19.18 0.83 -2.83
CA PRO A 171 18.27 0.06 -1.98
C PRO A 171 17.16 -0.64 -2.76
N SER A 172 16.71 -0.08 -3.89
CA SER A 172 15.69 -0.72 -4.72
C SER A 172 16.17 -2.05 -5.27
N ASN A 173 17.38 -2.10 -5.84
CA ASN A 173 17.99 -3.35 -6.32
C ASN A 173 18.19 -4.39 -5.20
N GLN A 174 18.64 -3.95 -4.02
CA GLN A 174 18.85 -4.87 -2.89
C GLN A 174 17.52 -5.44 -2.38
N LEU A 175 16.49 -4.60 -2.24
CA LEU A 175 15.15 -5.04 -1.82
C LEU A 175 14.48 -5.92 -2.86
N GLU A 176 14.57 -5.57 -4.15
CA GLU A 176 14.04 -6.37 -5.25
C GLU A 176 14.52 -7.83 -5.14
N ARG A 177 15.84 -8.02 -5.04
CA ARG A 177 16.46 -9.34 -4.93
C ARG A 177 15.99 -10.09 -3.70
N GLU A 178 16.04 -9.46 -2.52
CA GLU A 178 15.73 -10.13 -1.26
C GLU A 178 14.23 -10.44 -1.09
N ILE A 179 13.35 -9.60 -1.63
CA ILE A 179 11.90 -9.80 -1.66
C ILE A 179 11.55 -10.95 -2.61
N ARG A 180 12.08 -10.95 -3.84
CA ARG A 180 11.83 -12.04 -4.80
C ARG A 180 12.42 -13.37 -4.35
N ARG A 181 13.62 -13.36 -3.76
CA ARG A 181 14.26 -14.57 -3.19
C ARG A 181 13.36 -15.26 -2.15
N ARG A 182 12.49 -14.49 -1.48
CA ARG A 182 11.52 -14.97 -0.48
C ARG A 182 10.15 -15.29 -1.05
N GLY A 183 9.99 -15.26 -2.38
CA GLY A 183 8.76 -15.61 -3.08
C GLY A 183 7.65 -14.56 -2.96
N MET A 184 7.98 -13.33 -2.55
CA MET A 184 7.04 -12.21 -2.53
C MET A 184 7.08 -11.47 -3.86
N LYS A 185 5.94 -10.89 -4.24
CA LYS A 185 5.82 -9.99 -5.38
C LYS A 185 6.51 -8.65 -5.06
N TYR A 186 7.26 -8.10 -6.00
CA TYR A 186 7.99 -6.85 -5.79
C TYR A 186 7.16 -5.67 -6.27
N ILE A 187 6.97 -4.67 -5.42
CA ILE A 187 6.21 -3.46 -5.76
C ILE A 187 7.12 -2.23 -5.63
N ALA A 188 6.74 -1.14 -6.26
CA ALA A 188 7.41 0.14 -6.05
C ALA A 188 6.39 1.27 -5.99
N SER A 189 6.54 2.14 -4.99
CA SER A 189 5.67 3.28 -4.78
C SER A 189 6.28 4.57 -5.33
N PHE A 190 5.50 5.30 -6.13
CA PHE A 190 5.88 6.50 -6.85
C PHE A 190 4.96 7.66 -6.48
N HIS A 191 5.56 8.72 -5.96
CA HIS A 191 4.85 9.91 -5.51
C HIS A 191 5.28 11.17 -6.27
N HIS A 192 6.16 11.01 -7.26
CA HIS A 192 6.82 12.11 -7.96
C HIS A 192 5.92 12.92 -8.89
N SER A 193 4.70 12.43 -9.17
CA SER A 193 3.67 13.21 -9.88
C SER A 193 3.36 14.53 -9.18
N HIS A 194 3.45 14.59 -7.85
CA HIS A 194 3.22 15.81 -7.08
C HIS A 194 4.45 16.72 -6.96
N THR A 195 5.64 16.26 -7.36
CA THR A 195 6.91 17.02 -7.17
C THR A 195 6.88 18.40 -7.81
N TRP A 196 6.21 18.56 -8.98
CA TRP A 196 6.03 19.87 -9.62
C TRP A 196 5.46 20.90 -8.64
N ARG A 197 4.40 20.54 -7.88
CA ARG A 197 3.77 21.46 -6.92
C ARG A 197 4.43 21.47 -5.54
N TYR A 198 5.24 20.47 -5.25
CA TYR A 198 5.75 20.22 -3.90
C TYR A 198 6.82 21.23 -3.47
N PHE A 199 7.63 21.75 -4.38
CA PHE A 199 8.70 22.68 -4.03
C PHE A 199 8.35 24.16 -4.21
N LEU A 200 7.09 24.52 -4.45
CA LEU A 200 6.68 25.92 -4.63
C LEU A 200 7.18 26.86 -3.51
N PRO A 201 7.10 26.51 -2.21
CA PRO A 201 7.60 27.40 -1.15
C PRO A 201 9.12 27.65 -1.21
N SER A 202 9.89 26.72 -1.79
CA SER A 202 11.35 26.82 -1.86
C SER A 202 11.83 27.95 -2.77
N TYR A 203 11.01 28.44 -3.72
CA TYR A 203 11.40 29.53 -4.62
C TYR A 203 11.60 30.89 -3.94
N ARG A 204 11.13 31.05 -2.69
CA ARG A 204 11.44 32.22 -1.86
C ARG A 204 12.78 32.09 -1.11
N HIS A 205 13.43 30.92 -1.22
CA HIS A 205 14.68 30.55 -0.58
C HIS A 205 15.69 30.10 -1.65
N ASP A 206 16.28 28.91 -1.51
CA ASP A 206 17.28 28.37 -2.43
C ASP A 206 16.70 27.67 -3.67
N GLY A 207 15.40 27.39 -3.70
CA GLY A 207 14.78 26.61 -4.76
C GLY A 207 14.72 27.30 -6.13
N ALA A 208 14.92 28.62 -6.17
CA ALA A 208 14.97 29.39 -7.41
C ALA A 208 16.37 29.43 -8.04
N ASP A 209 17.38 28.84 -7.40
CA ASP A 209 18.75 28.78 -7.93
C ASP A 209 18.81 27.90 -9.20
N PRO A 210 19.26 28.45 -10.35
CA PRO A 210 19.41 27.69 -11.58
C PRO A 210 20.34 26.48 -11.49
N GLU A 211 21.28 26.43 -10.53
CA GLU A 211 22.14 25.26 -10.30
C GLU A 211 21.34 24.01 -9.91
N PHE A 212 20.22 24.19 -9.20
CA PHE A 212 19.39 23.12 -8.65
C PHE A 212 18.05 22.97 -9.38
N VAL A 213 17.96 23.48 -10.61
CA VAL A 213 16.77 23.33 -11.47
C VAL A 213 16.42 21.87 -11.79
N ASP A 214 17.37 20.94 -11.62
CA ASP A 214 17.16 19.50 -11.77
C ASP A 214 16.55 18.82 -10.52
N LEU A 215 16.40 19.55 -9.41
CA LEU A 215 15.68 19.15 -8.20
C LEU A 215 14.36 19.90 -8.06
N TYR A 216 14.40 21.22 -8.18
CA TYR A 216 13.25 22.10 -7.89
C TYR A 216 12.45 22.48 -9.13
N PHE A 217 12.95 22.20 -10.33
CA PHE A 217 12.42 22.67 -11.61
C PHE A 217 12.42 24.19 -11.76
N GLU A 218 12.08 24.66 -12.96
CA GLU A 218 12.02 26.09 -13.25
C GLU A 218 11.01 26.79 -12.33
N PRO A 219 11.30 28.01 -11.82
CA PRO A 219 10.35 28.76 -11.00
C PRO A 219 8.99 28.90 -11.70
N HIS A 220 7.95 28.50 -10.99
CA HIS A 220 6.58 28.48 -11.48
C HIS A 220 5.61 28.68 -10.31
N GLN A 221 4.33 28.83 -10.62
CA GLN A 221 3.26 29.05 -9.65
C GLN A 221 2.27 27.89 -9.66
N TYR A 222 1.44 27.81 -8.60
CA TYR A 222 0.32 26.88 -8.59
C TYR A 222 -0.61 27.15 -9.78
N GLY A 223 -0.98 26.12 -10.52
CA GLY A 223 -1.76 26.21 -11.76
C GLY A 223 -0.92 26.20 -13.04
N ASP A 224 0.37 26.56 -12.99
CA ASP A 224 1.22 26.57 -14.20
C ASP A 224 1.34 25.18 -14.83
N PRO A 225 1.44 25.08 -16.17
CA PRO A 225 1.56 23.81 -16.88
C PRO A 225 2.91 23.14 -16.57
N LEU A 226 2.93 21.80 -16.62
CA LEU A 226 4.17 21.03 -16.45
C LEU A 226 5.21 21.41 -17.52
N SER A 227 6.44 21.73 -17.11
CA SER A 227 7.53 22.03 -18.05
C SER A 227 7.96 20.80 -18.86
N PRO A 228 8.55 20.98 -20.06
CA PRO A 228 9.15 19.88 -20.81
C PRO A 228 10.17 19.07 -20.01
N ARG A 229 10.94 19.73 -19.13
CA ARG A 229 11.90 19.08 -18.22
C ARG A 229 11.17 18.16 -17.25
N PHE A 230 10.14 18.65 -16.56
CA PHE A 230 9.36 17.84 -15.61
C PHE A 230 8.71 16.65 -16.32
N LYS A 231 8.11 16.85 -17.48
CA LYS A 231 7.48 15.80 -18.30
C LYS A 231 8.47 14.68 -18.65
N LYS A 232 9.67 15.04 -19.13
CA LYS A 232 10.73 14.08 -19.47
C LYS A 232 11.24 13.36 -18.21
N TRP A 233 11.42 14.08 -17.11
CA TRP A 233 11.86 13.51 -15.84
C TRP A 233 10.84 12.53 -15.27
N TRP A 234 9.56 12.93 -15.20
CA TRP A 234 8.48 12.11 -14.68
C TRP A 234 8.36 10.77 -15.41
N ARG A 235 8.39 10.82 -16.76
CA ARG A 235 8.30 9.64 -17.61
C ARG A 235 9.56 8.79 -17.53
N GLY A 236 10.74 9.42 -17.63
CA GLY A 236 12.03 8.74 -17.62
C GLY A 236 12.27 7.94 -16.34
N LEU A 237 11.84 8.44 -15.18
CA LEU A 237 11.99 7.71 -13.91
C LEU A 237 11.18 6.39 -13.91
N LEU A 238 9.96 6.40 -14.44
CA LEU A 238 9.11 5.21 -14.53
C LEU A 238 9.71 4.21 -15.52
N ASP A 239 10.09 4.67 -16.72
CA ASP A 239 10.70 3.81 -17.75
C ASP A 239 11.99 3.15 -17.23
N GLU A 240 12.89 3.92 -16.64
CA GLU A 240 14.15 3.42 -16.07
C GLU A 240 13.90 2.38 -14.98
N TYR A 241 12.94 2.62 -14.09
CA TYR A 241 12.67 1.71 -12.98
C TYR A 241 12.03 0.40 -13.45
N ILE A 242 11.14 0.47 -14.45
CA ILE A 242 10.56 -0.71 -15.10
C ILE A 242 11.65 -1.55 -15.77
N GLU A 243 12.54 -0.91 -16.53
CA GLU A 243 13.66 -1.58 -17.20
C GLU A 243 14.59 -2.27 -16.20
N LYS A 244 14.91 -1.62 -15.08
CA LYS A 244 15.86 -2.14 -14.09
C LYS A 244 15.30 -3.24 -13.20
N TYR A 245 14.05 -3.12 -12.76
CA TYR A 245 13.52 -3.94 -11.66
C TYR A 245 12.25 -4.71 -11.99
N SER A 246 11.62 -4.41 -13.13
CA SER A 246 10.40 -5.07 -13.62
C SER A 246 9.40 -5.33 -12.48
N PRO A 247 8.89 -4.29 -11.79
CA PRO A 247 8.01 -4.48 -10.63
C PRO A 247 6.74 -5.23 -11.02
N ASP A 248 6.14 -5.95 -10.08
CA ASP A 248 4.82 -6.57 -10.22
C ASP A 248 3.70 -5.52 -10.02
N MET A 249 3.96 -4.45 -9.26
CA MET A 249 3.03 -3.33 -9.12
C MET A 249 3.76 -1.98 -9.07
N ILE A 250 3.28 -1.00 -9.85
CA ILE A 250 3.62 0.42 -9.69
C ILE A 250 2.48 1.08 -8.92
N TRP A 251 2.74 1.46 -7.68
CA TRP A 251 1.78 2.19 -6.86
C TRP A 251 1.95 3.69 -7.11
N LEU A 252 0.86 4.41 -7.41
CA LEU A 252 0.90 5.84 -7.71
C LEU A 252 0.16 6.64 -6.64
N ASP A 253 0.87 7.62 -6.08
CA ASP A 253 0.30 8.54 -5.09
C ASP A 253 -0.58 9.64 -5.74
N MET A 254 -0.91 10.65 -4.94
CA MET A 254 -1.46 11.92 -5.40
C MET A 254 -0.60 12.61 -6.49
N GLY A 255 -1.22 13.58 -7.16
CA GLY A 255 -0.61 14.32 -8.26
C GLY A 255 -0.86 13.70 -9.64
N THR A 256 -1.38 12.46 -9.72
CA THR A 256 -1.76 11.84 -11.00
C THR A 256 -2.76 12.68 -11.80
N ARG A 257 -3.63 13.45 -11.11
CA ARG A 257 -4.57 14.39 -11.74
C ARG A 257 -3.90 15.51 -12.54
N ASP A 258 -2.65 15.83 -12.24
CA ASP A 258 -1.89 16.90 -12.89
C ASP A 258 -1.09 16.37 -14.09
N ILE A 259 -1.01 15.04 -14.26
CA ILE A 259 -0.32 14.40 -15.37
C ILE A 259 -1.28 14.32 -16.57
N PRO A 260 -0.91 14.87 -17.74
CA PRO A 260 -1.73 14.79 -18.94
C PRO A 260 -2.06 13.35 -19.36
N ASP A 261 -3.29 13.12 -19.85
CA ASP A 261 -3.77 11.79 -20.23
C ASP A 261 -2.88 11.14 -21.32
N ASP A 262 -2.37 11.91 -22.29
CA ASP A 262 -1.49 11.41 -23.34
C ASP A 262 -0.18 10.84 -22.78
N MET A 263 0.32 11.41 -21.68
CA MET A 263 1.49 10.93 -20.96
C MET A 263 1.17 9.74 -20.05
N MET A 264 0.10 9.84 -19.26
CA MET A 264 -0.32 8.79 -18.33
C MET A 264 -0.73 7.52 -19.08
N TYR A 265 -1.55 7.64 -20.13
CA TYR A 265 -2.05 6.49 -20.88
C TYR A 265 -0.95 5.80 -21.68
N SER A 266 0.02 6.56 -22.21
CA SER A 266 1.20 5.97 -22.83
C SER A 266 2.02 5.17 -21.82
N PHE A 267 2.26 5.72 -20.62
CA PHE A 267 2.92 4.98 -19.54
C PHE A 267 2.17 3.69 -19.17
N LEU A 268 0.84 3.77 -18.96
CA LEU A 268 0.04 2.59 -18.62
C LEU A 268 0.10 1.53 -19.71
N ALA A 269 -0.03 1.91 -20.99
CA ALA A 269 0.06 1.00 -22.11
C ALA A 269 1.43 0.29 -22.15
N ASP A 270 2.51 1.06 -22.01
CA ASP A 270 3.87 0.53 -22.05
C ASP A 270 4.14 -0.42 -20.87
N TYR A 271 3.69 -0.09 -19.67
CA TYR A 271 3.86 -0.95 -18.50
C TYR A 271 3.00 -2.23 -18.55
N TYR A 272 1.75 -2.14 -19.03
CA TYR A 272 0.92 -3.32 -19.20
C TYR A 272 1.46 -4.24 -20.32
N ASN A 273 1.96 -3.66 -21.41
CA ASN A 273 2.63 -4.41 -22.47
C ASN A 273 3.96 -5.03 -22.01
N HIS A 274 4.70 -4.36 -21.14
CA HIS A 274 5.86 -4.94 -20.46
C HIS A 274 5.46 -6.18 -19.63
N GLY A 275 4.33 -6.10 -18.92
CA GLY A 275 3.76 -7.29 -18.27
C GLY A 275 3.49 -8.43 -19.26
N LEU A 276 2.88 -8.14 -20.41
CA LEU A 276 2.64 -9.13 -21.45
C LEU A 276 3.93 -9.75 -22.01
N SER A 277 4.98 -8.95 -22.26
CA SER A 277 6.26 -9.45 -22.78
C SER A 277 7.03 -10.29 -21.77
N GLU A 278 6.89 -9.98 -20.49
CA GLU A 278 7.50 -10.72 -19.38
C GLU A 278 6.65 -11.91 -18.89
N GLU A 279 5.55 -12.23 -19.56
CA GLU A 279 4.56 -13.24 -19.15
C GLU A 279 4.10 -13.07 -17.69
N LYS A 280 3.92 -11.80 -17.29
CA LYS A 280 3.66 -11.38 -15.91
C LYS A 280 2.44 -10.47 -15.84
N GLU A 281 1.48 -10.82 -14.98
CA GLU A 281 0.37 -9.94 -14.65
C GLU A 281 0.86 -8.79 -13.76
N VAL A 282 0.91 -7.57 -14.28
CA VAL A 282 1.29 -6.36 -13.54
C VAL A 282 0.08 -5.63 -12.98
N ALA A 283 0.29 -4.71 -12.05
CA ALA A 283 -0.76 -3.84 -11.52
C ALA A 283 -0.32 -2.39 -11.40
N THR A 284 -1.26 -1.47 -11.53
CA THR A 284 -1.09 -0.06 -11.13
C THR A 284 -2.18 0.34 -10.15
N THR A 285 -1.92 1.36 -9.34
CA THR A 285 -2.93 1.91 -8.41
C THR A 285 -3.26 3.36 -8.72
N VAL A 286 -4.38 3.83 -8.17
CA VAL A 286 -4.76 5.24 -8.17
C VAL A 286 -5.47 5.59 -6.87
N LYS A 287 -5.11 6.72 -6.24
CA LYS A 287 -5.80 7.21 -5.04
C LYS A 287 -7.29 7.46 -5.31
N SER A 288 -8.15 7.04 -4.37
CA SER A 288 -9.61 7.17 -4.43
C SER A 288 -10.15 8.59 -4.60
N TYR A 289 -9.34 9.60 -4.25
CA TYR A 289 -9.64 11.02 -4.43
C TYR A 289 -9.04 11.62 -5.72
N SER A 290 -8.36 10.83 -6.53
CA SER A 290 -7.85 11.21 -7.85
C SER A 290 -8.84 10.82 -8.95
N PRO A 291 -8.77 11.43 -10.14
CA PRO A 291 -9.52 10.98 -11.31
C PRO A 291 -9.28 9.50 -11.58
N TYR A 292 -10.32 8.82 -12.06
CA TYR A 292 -10.24 7.42 -12.43
C TYR A 292 -9.14 7.18 -13.48
N LEU A 293 -8.28 6.19 -13.24
CA LEU A 293 -7.31 5.71 -14.22
C LEU A 293 -7.76 4.34 -14.75
N PRO A 294 -7.88 4.17 -16.08
CA PRO A 294 -8.38 2.94 -16.67
C PRO A 294 -7.48 1.75 -16.31
N GLY A 295 -8.09 0.65 -15.88
CA GLY A 295 -7.37 -0.57 -15.50
C GLY A 295 -6.59 -0.54 -14.18
N ALA A 296 -6.53 0.62 -13.50
CA ALA A 296 -5.84 0.77 -12.21
C ALA A 296 -6.73 0.37 -11.02
N ILE A 297 -6.07 -0.10 -9.95
CA ILE A 297 -6.72 -0.48 -8.68
C ILE A 297 -6.92 0.76 -7.83
N VAL A 298 -8.14 0.99 -7.33
CA VAL A 298 -8.45 2.13 -6.47
C VAL A 298 -7.87 1.92 -5.07
N ASP A 299 -7.15 2.93 -4.57
CA ASP A 299 -6.47 2.94 -3.28
C ASP A 299 -7.09 3.95 -2.28
N TYR A 300 -7.53 3.48 -1.12
CA TYR A 300 -8.17 4.30 -0.08
C TYR A 300 -7.20 4.65 1.05
N GLU A 301 -6.51 5.78 0.95
CA GLU A 301 -5.46 6.21 1.90
C GLU A 301 -5.87 6.19 3.38
N LYS A 302 -5.22 5.37 4.21
CA LYS A 302 -5.56 5.14 5.63
C LYS A 302 -7.05 4.91 5.83
N GLY A 303 -7.67 4.27 4.85
CA GLY A 303 -9.10 4.26 4.64
C GLY A 303 -9.64 2.85 4.49
N ARG A 304 -10.96 2.73 4.57
CA ARG A 304 -11.68 1.49 4.30
C ARG A 304 -13.01 1.81 3.63
N VAL A 305 -13.55 0.83 2.93
CA VAL A 305 -14.86 0.93 2.29
C VAL A 305 -15.99 0.51 3.24
N LYS A 306 -17.14 1.15 3.10
CA LYS A 306 -18.35 0.81 3.85
C LYS A 306 -18.88 -0.56 3.43
N ASP A 307 -19.18 -0.69 2.15
CA ASP A 307 -19.90 -1.83 1.58
C ASP A 307 -18.95 -2.78 0.85
N LEU A 308 -19.37 -4.04 0.70
CA LEU A 308 -18.69 -5.03 -0.13
C LEU A 308 -18.51 -4.49 -1.57
N GLN A 309 -17.30 -4.56 -2.11
CA GLN A 309 -17.00 -4.11 -3.46
C GLN A 309 -16.96 -5.27 -4.46
N GLU A 310 -17.51 -5.05 -5.65
CA GLU A 310 -17.44 -6.01 -6.76
C GLU A 310 -16.01 -6.16 -7.29
N LYS A 311 -15.33 -5.02 -7.52
CA LYS A 311 -13.94 -4.99 -7.97
C LYS A 311 -12.97 -5.00 -6.78
N PRO A 312 -11.79 -5.63 -6.91
CA PRO A 312 -10.74 -5.52 -5.92
C PRO A 312 -10.28 -4.07 -5.76
N TRP A 313 -9.92 -3.72 -4.52
CA TRP A 313 -9.39 -2.41 -4.15
C TRP A 313 -8.20 -2.57 -3.21
N LEU A 314 -7.47 -1.48 -2.98
CA LEU A 314 -6.35 -1.40 -2.07
C LEU A 314 -6.62 -0.36 -0.98
N THR A 315 -6.03 -0.56 0.19
CA THR A 315 -5.78 0.52 1.12
C THR A 315 -4.36 0.42 1.64
N ASP A 316 -3.68 1.55 1.66
CA ASP A 316 -2.48 1.77 2.43
C ASP A 316 -2.80 2.25 3.85
N ASP A 317 -2.15 1.67 4.86
CA ASP A 317 -2.25 2.13 6.26
C ASP A 317 -0.86 2.09 6.91
N THR A 318 -0.72 2.66 8.12
CA THR A 318 0.56 2.77 8.82
C THR A 318 0.53 2.08 10.18
N VAL A 319 1.64 1.45 10.58
CA VAL A 319 1.82 1.03 11.98
C VAL A 319 2.01 2.24 12.90
N ALA A 320 2.94 3.12 12.54
CA ALA A 320 3.19 4.39 13.24
C ALA A 320 2.10 5.45 12.94
N PRO A 321 2.07 6.61 13.64
CA PRO A 321 1.06 7.65 13.39
C PRO A 321 1.17 8.28 12.00
N GLY A 322 2.39 8.32 11.46
CA GLY A 322 2.71 8.83 10.12
C GLY A 322 3.42 7.80 9.26
N TRP A 323 3.65 8.17 8.00
CA TRP A 323 4.32 7.34 7.01
C TRP A 323 5.82 7.16 7.29
N PHE A 324 6.52 8.26 7.54
CA PHE A 324 7.95 8.27 7.87
C PHE A 324 8.19 8.10 9.37
N HIS A 325 9.37 7.59 9.74
CA HIS A 325 9.79 7.49 11.14
C HIS A 325 9.84 8.85 11.84
N SER A 326 9.32 8.92 13.06
CA SER A 326 9.44 10.09 13.94
C SER A 326 9.34 9.67 15.41
N GLY A 327 9.76 10.55 16.33
CA GLY A 327 9.58 10.35 17.76
C GLY A 327 8.14 10.56 18.27
N ARG A 328 7.12 10.65 17.39
CA ARG A 328 5.72 10.82 17.82
C ARG A 328 5.23 9.52 18.47
N PRO A 329 4.66 9.59 19.69
CA PRO A 329 4.18 8.39 20.37
C PRO A 329 2.91 7.83 19.72
N GLY A 330 2.68 6.55 19.96
CA GLY A 330 1.50 5.81 19.52
C GLY A 330 1.80 4.97 18.30
N VAL A 331 1.53 3.69 18.37
CA VAL A 331 1.53 2.77 17.22
C VAL A 331 0.24 1.97 17.26
N LYS A 332 -0.18 1.45 16.11
CA LYS A 332 -1.22 0.44 16.07
C LYS A 332 -0.74 -0.82 16.80
N THR A 333 -1.64 -1.52 17.48
CA THR A 333 -1.37 -2.84 18.03
C THR A 333 -1.43 -3.91 16.94
N ALA A 334 -0.94 -5.12 17.22
CA ALA A 334 -1.15 -6.26 16.32
C ALA A 334 -2.65 -6.58 16.11
N ASN A 335 -3.49 -6.34 17.13
CA ASN A 335 -4.95 -6.51 17.03
C ASN A 335 -5.53 -5.55 15.99
N ASP A 336 -5.15 -4.27 16.06
CA ASP A 336 -5.63 -3.27 15.09
C ASP A 336 -5.30 -3.70 13.65
N VAL A 337 -4.08 -4.19 13.40
CA VAL A 337 -3.66 -4.64 12.06
C VAL A 337 -4.46 -5.86 11.59
N ILE A 338 -4.70 -6.85 12.48
CA ILE A 338 -5.47 -8.05 12.16
C ILE A 338 -6.93 -7.69 11.86
N ASP A 339 -7.54 -6.81 12.66
CA ASP A 339 -8.91 -6.36 12.47
C ASP A 339 -9.08 -5.60 11.16
N ILE A 340 -8.14 -4.69 10.87
CA ILE A 340 -8.09 -3.94 9.62
C ILE A 340 -7.97 -4.90 8.44
N LEU A 341 -7.05 -5.86 8.49
CA LEU A 341 -6.86 -6.86 7.43
C LEU A 341 -8.13 -7.69 7.20
N ALA A 342 -8.75 -8.21 8.26
CA ALA A 342 -9.96 -9.02 8.14
C ALA A 342 -11.15 -8.23 7.55
N ASP A 343 -11.36 -6.98 7.99
CA ASP A 343 -12.41 -6.11 7.43
C ASP A 343 -12.17 -5.82 5.94
N ILE A 344 -10.93 -5.48 5.56
CA ILE A 344 -10.55 -5.20 4.17
C ILE A 344 -10.78 -6.43 3.28
N VAL A 345 -10.27 -7.59 3.67
CA VAL A 345 -10.34 -8.81 2.85
C VAL A 345 -11.78 -9.27 2.65
N SER A 346 -12.61 -9.16 3.69
CA SER A 346 -14.04 -9.50 3.60
C SER A 346 -14.82 -8.62 2.62
N LYS A 347 -14.31 -7.41 2.33
CA LYS A 347 -14.89 -6.43 1.41
C LYS A 347 -14.19 -6.39 0.06
N ASN A 348 -13.43 -7.43 -0.29
CA ASN A 348 -12.70 -7.59 -1.55
C ASN A 348 -11.42 -6.76 -1.68
N GLY A 349 -10.89 -6.23 -0.59
CA GLY A 349 -9.68 -5.40 -0.61
C GLY A 349 -8.39 -6.17 -0.33
N CYS A 350 -7.27 -5.47 -0.54
CA CYS A 350 -5.96 -5.82 0.00
C CYS A 350 -5.42 -4.70 0.88
N LEU A 351 -4.62 -5.06 1.89
CA LEU A 351 -3.92 -4.13 2.77
C LEU A 351 -2.46 -4.00 2.34
N LEU A 352 -2.01 -2.77 2.11
CA LEU A 352 -0.59 -2.41 1.98
C LEU A 352 -0.15 -1.66 3.24
N LEU A 353 0.51 -2.35 4.15
CA LEU A 353 0.90 -1.77 5.44
C LEU A 353 2.28 -1.10 5.34
N ASN A 354 2.35 0.16 5.74
CA ASN A 354 3.59 0.91 5.87
C ASN A 354 4.23 0.68 7.24
N VAL A 355 5.53 0.42 7.23
CA VAL A 355 6.42 0.63 8.39
C VAL A 355 7.38 1.79 8.11
N GLY A 356 7.82 2.48 9.17
CA GLY A 356 8.65 3.67 9.07
C GLY A 356 10.06 3.41 9.61
N PRO A 357 11.03 2.98 8.78
CA PRO A 357 12.42 2.86 9.18
C PRO A 357 13.03 4.22 9.55
N THR A 358 13.93 4.23 10.53
CA THR A 358 14.74 5.42 10.90
C THR A 358 15.58 5.90 9.72
N SER A 359 16.10 7.12 9.76
CA SER A 359 16.96 7.65 8.70
C SER A 359 18.22 6.81 8.48
N ASP A 360 18.63 6.01 9.46
CA ASP A 360 19.78 5.11 9.38
C ASP A 360 19.45 3.72 8.80
N GLY A 361 18.16 3.44 8.54
CA GLY A 361 17.69 2.19 7.91
C GLY A 361 17.16 1.13 8.86
N VAL A 362 16.95 1.46 10.14
CA VAL A 362 16.47 0.52 11.16
C VAL A 362 14.95 0.58 11.25
N ILE A 363 14.26 -0.55 11.08
CA ILE A 363 12.83 -0.64 11.47
C ILE A 363 12.76 -0.67 13.00
N PRO A 364 11.95 0.18 13.66
CA PRO A 364 11.84 0.18 15.12
C PRO A 364 11.37 -1.17 15.68
N GLU A 365 11.94 -1.60 16.81
CA GLU A 365 11.66 -2.93 17.38
C GLU A 365 10.17 -3.13 17.72
N GLU A 366 9.47 -2.08 18.15
CA GLU A 366 8.03 -2.14 18.40
C GLU A 366 7.25 -2.50 17.13
N GLU A 367 7.59 -1.89 15.98
CA GLU A 367 6.99 -2.22 14.67
C GLU A 367 7.33 -3.66 14.26
N LYS A 368 8.58 -4.12 14.50
CA LYS A 368 8.96 -5.52 14.23
C LYS A 368 8.13 -6.52 15.03
N GLN A 369 7.89 -6.25 16.32
CA GLN A 369 7.11 -7.14 17.18
C GLN A 369 5.64 -7.20 16.76
N ILE A 370 5.07 -6.07 16.35
CA ILE A 370 3.71 -6.01 15.79
C ILE A 370 3.63 -6.89 14.54
N LEU A 371 4.55 -6.72 13.60
CA LEU A 371 4.60 -7.50 12.36
C LEU A 371 4.75 -9.01 12.63
N ARG A 372 5.65 -9.42 13.53
CA ARG A 372 5.81 -10.84 13.90
C ARG A 372 4.58 -11.43 14.58
N THR A 373 3.87 -10.64 15.38
CA THR A 373 2.63 -11.06 16.03
C THR A 373 1.51 -11.27 14.99
N VAL A 374 1.38 -10.34 14.04
CA VAL A 374 0.47 -10.48 12.88
C VAL A 374 0.81 -11.73 12.06
N GLY A 375 2.09 -11.95 11.78
CA GLY A 375 2.58 -13.14 11.09
C GLY A 375 2.28 -14.45 11.82
N THR A 376 2.41 -14.46 13.14
CA THR A 376 2.06 -15.62 13.98
C THR A 376 0.57 -15.95 13.87
N TRP A 377 -0.31 -14.95 13.87
CA TRP A 377 -1.73 -15.15 13.65
C TRP A 377 -2.03 -15.67 12.23
N LEU A 378 -1.37 -15.12 11.20
CA LEU A 378 -1.53 -15.53 9.80
C LEU A 378 -0.98 -16.94 9.52
N LYS A 379 0.01 -17.44 10.28
CA LYS A 379 0.47 -18.84 10.18
C LYS A 379 -0.63 -19.84 10.53
N VAL A 380 -1.50 -19.49 11.49
CA VAL A 380 -2.63 -20.34 11.92
C VAL A 380 -3.87 -20.08 11.07
N ASN A 381 -4.18 -18.81 10.82
CA ASN A 381 -5.47 -18.39 10.27
C ASN A 381 -5.40 -17.96 8.79
N GLY A 382 -4.23 -18.04 8.17
CA GLY A 382 -3.98 -17.54 6.82
C GLY A 382 -4.83 -18.18 5.72
N GLU A 383 -5.35 -19.39 5.94
CA GLU A 383 -6.29 -20.06 5.01
C GLU A 383 -7.60 -19.26 4.84
N ALA A 384 -7.98 -18.47 5.85
CA ALA A 384 -9.16 -17.60 5.80
C ALA A 384 -8.89 -16.22 5.18
N ILE A 385 -7.63 -15.94 4.84
CA ILE A 385 -7.20 -14.68 4.25
C ILE A 385 -6.72 -14.93 2.82
N TYR A 386 -5.61 -15.66 2.66
CA TYR A 386 -4.95 -15.85 1.37
C TYR A 386 -5.80 -16.69 0.42
N GLY A 387 -5.84 -16.28 -0.85
CA GLY A 387 -6.59 -16.99 -1.91
C GLY A 387 -8.11 -16.95 -1.77
N THR A 388 -8.66 -16.33 -0.71
CA THR A 388 -10.10 -16.24 -0.49
C THR A 388 -10.76 -15.17 -1.35
N ARG A 389 -12.09 -15.22 -1.44
CA ARG A 389 -12.96 -14.19 -2.01
C ARG A 389 -14.01 -13.80 -0.98
N PRO A 390 -14.63 -12.61 -1.12
CA PRO A 390 -15.77 -12.26 -0.28
C PRO A 390 -16.88 -13.29 -0.35
N TRP A 391 -17.55 -13.49 0.77
CA TRP A 391 -18.82 -14.21 0.79
C TRP A 391 -19.94 -13.27 0.29
N HIS A 392 -21.18 -13.76 0.26
CA HIS A 392 -22.32 -12.94 -0.19
C HIS A 392 -22.62 -11.76 0.76
N THR A 393 -22.02 -11.75 1.95
CA THR A 393 -21.93 -10.63 2.87
C THR A 393 -20.49 -10.48 3.35
N ALA A 394 -20.05 -9.25 3.64
CA ALA A 394 -18.73 -8.99 4.20
C ALA A 394 -18.67 -9.29 5.70
N GLY A 395 -19.76 -9.10 6.43
CA GLY A 395 -19.73 -9.20 7.89
C GLY A 395 -21.05 -8.90 8.57
N GLU A 396 -21.02 -9.06 9.88
CA GLU A 396 -22.06 -8.62 10.82
C GLU A 396 -21.41 -8.04 12.08
N GLY A 397 -22.21 -7.39 12.92
CA GLY A 397 -21.76 -6.80 14.19
C GLY A 397 -22.10 -5.32 14.36
N PRO A 398 -21.86 -4.76 15.55
CA PRO A 398 -22.20 -3.38 15.89
C PRO A 398 -21.25 -2.36 15.26
N THR A 399 -20.02 -2.75 14.90
CA THR A 399 -18.99 -1.80 14.44
C THR A 399 -19.10 -1.58 12.94
N VAL A 400 -19.69 -0.43 12.57
CA VAL A 400 -19.99 -0.06 11.19
C VAL A 400 -19.13 1.10 10.68
N ILE A 401 -18.65 0.98 9.44
CA ILE A 401 -18.05 2.08 8.69
C ILE A 401 -19.19 2.91 8.09
N LYS A 402 -19.19 4.23 8.33
CA LYS A 402 -20.29 5.10 7.90
C LYS A 402 -20.24 5.46 6.42
N GLU A 403 -19.04 5.58 5.87
CA GLU A 403 -18.78 5.99 4.48
C GLU A 403 -17.44 5.43 4.01
N SER A 404 -17.34 5.15 2.70
CA SER A 404 -16.07 4.76 2.07
C SER A 404 -15.20 6.00 1.90
N LYS A 405 -14.10 6.10 2.65
CA LYS A 405 -13.17 7.24 2.56
C LYS A 405 -11.78 6.91 3.08
N GLY A 406 -10.84 7.79 2.74
CA GLY A 406 -9.52 7.85 3.36
C GLY A 406 -9.55 8.42 4.79
N PHE A 407 -8.45 8.24 5.52
CA PHE A 407 -8.21 8.71 6.89
C PHE A 407 -9.32 8.35 7.86
N LEU A 408 -9.74 7.09 7.83
CA LEU A 408 -10.69 6.55 8.78
C LEU A 408 -10.02 6.49 10.16
N LYS A 409 -10.71 7.02 11.19
CA LYS A 409 -10.26 6.86 12.58
C LYS A 409 -10.25 5.38 12.97
N ASN A 410 -9.34 5.00 13.87
CA ASN A 410 -9.32 3.65 14.40
C ASN A 410 -10.72 3.28 14.93
N LEU A 411 -11.20 2.11 14.52
CA LEU A 411 -12.42 1.50 15.02
C LEU A 411 -12.01 0.42 16.00
N HIS A 412 -12.81 0.26 17.06
CA HIS A 412 -12.61 -0.81 18.03
C HIS A 412 -13.67 -1.87 17.77
N TYR A 413 -13.24 -3.06 17.35
CA TYR A 413 -14.10 -4.20 17.10
C TYR A 413 -14.34 -5.00 18.38
N THR A 414 -15.44 -5.74 18.42
CA THR A 414 -15.80 -6.61 19.54
C THR A 414 -16.01 -8.05 19.07
N ALA A 415 -16.27 -8.97 20.01
CA ALA A 415 -16.54 -10.36 19.69
C ALA A 415 -17.89 -10.57 18.97
N GLU A 416 -18.70 -9.52 18.84
CA GLU A 416 -19.91 -9.51 18.00
C GLU A 416 -19.63 -9.12 16.55
N ASP A 417 -18.43 -8.59 16.26
CA ASP A 417 -18.01 -8.27 14.90
C ASP A 417 -17.39 -9.49 14.23
N ILE A 418 -18.05 -9.94 13.16
CA ILE A 418 -17.64 -11.11 12.38
C ILE A 418 -17.42 -10.69 10.94
N ARG A 419 -16.34 -11.18 10.33
CA ARG A 419 -16.02 -10.96 8.92
C ARG A 419 -15.99 -12.29 8.17
N TYR A 420 -16.50 -12.29 6.95
CA TYR A 420 -16.66 -13.51 6.17
C TYR A 420 -15.81 -13.51 4.90
N THR A 421 -15.16 -14.63 4.68
CA THR A 421 -14.46 -14.94 3.43
C THR A 421 -14.83 -16.36 3.00
N ARG A 422 -14.55 -16.71 1.76
CA ARG A 422 -14.78 -18.05 1.23
C ARG A 422 -13.67 -18.51 0.30
N THR A 423 -13.53 -19.82 0.15
CA THR A 423 -12.66 -20.41 -0.88
C THR A 423 -13.22 -20.14 -2.28
N LYS A 424 -12.33 -20.11 -3.29
CA LYS A 424 -12.71 -19.88 -4.69
C LYS A 424 -13.72 -20.91 -5.21
N ASP A 425 -13.63 -22.15 -4.73
CA ASP A 425 -14.52 -23.26 -5.11
C ASP A 425 -15.87 -23.27 -4.34
N ASN A 426 -16.11 -22.29 -3.47
CA ASN A 426 -17.32 -22.15 -2.64
C ASN A 426 -17.57 -23.31 -1.65
N ARG A 427 -16.57 -24.13 -1.35
CA ARG A 427 -16.73 -25.29 -0.44
C ARG A 427 -16.49 -24.96 1.03
N THR A 428 -15.89 -23.82 1.32
CA THR A 428 -15.61 -23.39 2.68
C THR A 428 -15.90 -21.90 2.83
N VAL A 429 -16.58 -21.56 3.91
CA VAL A 429 -16.75 -20.20 4.42
C VAL A 429 -15.97 -20.08 5.72
N TYR A 430 -15.25 -18.97 5.89
CA TYR A 430 -14.58 -18.65 7.14
C TYR A 430 -15.33 -17.50 7.82
N ALA A 431 -15.61 -17.67 9.10
CA ALA A 431 -16.14 -16.62 9.97
C ALA A 431 -15.03 -16.17 10.93
N ILE A 432 -14.52 -14.96 10.72
CA ILE A 432 -13.43 -14.35 11.46
C ILE A 432 -14.05 -13.44 12.54
N VAL A 433 -14.01 -13.88 13.79
CA VAL A 433 -14.50 -13.14 14.96
C VAL A 433 -13.38 -12.23 15.47
N LEU A 434 -13.62 -10.92 15.48
CA LEU A 434 -12.57 -9.89 15.64
C LEU A 434 -12.17 -9.60 17.10
N ASP A 435 -12.74 -10.34 18.04
CA ASP A 435 -12.29 -10.37 19.44
C ASP A 435 -12.67 -11.72 20.05
N LYS A 436 -12.23 -12.00 21.27
CA LYS A 436 -12.49 -13.26 21.97
C LYS A 436 -13.97 -13.43 22.30
N PRO A 437 -14.69 -14.40 21.68
CA PRO A 437 -16.05 -14.71 22.09
C PRO A 437 -16.07 -15.50 23.40
N GLU A 438 -17.15 -15.38 24.18
CA GLU A 438 -17.34 -16.11 25.44
C GLU A 438 -18.66 -16.89 25.45
N GLY A 439 -18.65 -18.08 26.05
CA GLY A 439 -19.84 -18.93 26.20
C GLY A 439 -20.36 -19.48 24.88
N SER A 440 -21.14 -18.69 24.14
CA SER A 440 -21.66 -19.05 22.81
C SER A 440 -21.70 -17.84 21.89
N LEU A 441 -21.51 -18.07 20.60
CA LEU A 441 -21.61 -17.06 19.56
C LEU A 441 -22.73 -17.44 18.59
N LEU A 442 -23.59 -16.49 18.23
CA LEU A 442 -24.61 -16.67 17.21
C LEU A 442 -24.18 -15.93 15.95
N MET A 443 -23.93 -16.67 14.87
CA MET A 443 -23.63 -16.12 13.55
C MET A 443 -24.95 -15.92 12.79
N LYS A 444 -25.50 -14.71 12.78
CA LYS A 444 -26.89 -14.44 12.34
C LYS A 444 -27.04 -14.55 10.83
N VAL A 445 -26.00 -14.21 10.07
CA VAL A 445 -26.03 -14.30 8.60
C VAL A 445 -25.90 -15.74 8.07
N VAL A 446 -25.45 -16.70 8.89
CA VAL A 446 -25.33 -18.10 8.48
C VAL A 446 -26.67 -18.81 8.64
N ARG A 447 -27.40 -18.94 7.55
CA ARG A 447 -28.78 -19.47 7.50
C ARG A 447 -28.77 -20.97 7.23
N GLY A 448 -29.88 -21.64 7.56
CA GLY A 448 -30.03 -23.08 7.25
C GLY A 448 -29.91 -23.42 5.76
N THR A 449 -30.12 -22.45 4.86
CA THR A 449 -29.90 -22.59 3.41
C THR A 449 -28.43 -22.68 3.02
N ASP A 450 -27.50 -22.24 3.88
CA ASP A 450 -26.05 -22.41 3.68
C ASP A 450 -25.60 -23.86 3.92
N ALA A 451 -26.51 -24.72 4.40
CA ALA A 451 -26.38 -26.18 4.47
C ALA A 451 -25.21 -26.74 5.30
N ILE A 452 -24.55 -25.94 6.14
CA ILE A 452 -23.38 -26.30 6.96
C ILE A 452 -23.44 -27.72 7.54
N LYS A 453 -22.41 -28.52 7.28
CA LYS A 453 -22.20 -29.89 7.77
C LYS A 453 -21.14 -29.99 8.85
N THR A 454 -20.12 -29.14 8.80
CA THR A 454 -19.03 -29.17 9.77
C THR A 454 -18.62 -27.76 10.18
N VAL A 455 -18.31 -27.62 11.47
CA VAL A 455 -17.73 -26.41 12.06
C VAL A 455 -16.47 -26.82 12.80
N SER A 456 -15.36 -26.13 12.54
CA SER A 456 -14.12 -26.25 13.30
C SER A 456 -13.53 -24.87 13.58
N LEU A 457 -12.64 -24.77 14.56
CA LEU A 457 -11.88 -23.56 14.88
C LEU A 457 -10.43 -23.76 14.45
N LEU A 458 -9.89 -22.85 13.64
CA LEU A 458 -8.49 -22.95 13.22
C LEU A 458 -7.55 -22.83 14.42
N GLY A 459 -6.50 -23.67 14.46
CA GLY A 459 -5.57 -23.74 15.58
C GLY A 459 -6.10 -24.46 16.83
N TYR A 460 -7.26 -25.11 16.75
CA TYR A 460 -7.85 -25.88 17.85
C TYR A 460 -8.24 -27.29 17.40
N ASP A 461 -7.68 -28.31 18.04
CA ASP A 461 -7.90 -29.72 17.68
C ASP A 461 -9.21 -30.31 18.26
N GLY A 462 -9.87 -29.60 19.17
CA GLY A 462 -11.12 -30.06 19.76
C GLY A 462 -12.34 -29.84 18.86
N GLY A 463 -13.39 -30.64 19.07
CA GLY A 463 -14.65 -30.47 18.35
C GLY A 463 -15.41 -29.22 18.81
N ILE A 464 -15.96 -28.47 17.85
CA ILE A 464 -16.87 -27.36 18.11
C ILE A 464 -18.30 -27.88 18.18
N LYS A 465 -18.99 -27.64 19.29
CA LYS A 465 -20.44 -27.89 19.39
C LYS A 465 -21.19 -26.75 18.71
N TRP A 466 -22.14 -27.08 17.86
CA TRP A 466 -22.93 -26.09 17.14
C TRP A 466 -24.34 -26.60 16.84
N VAL A 467 -25.26 -25.66 16.63
CA VAL A 467 -26.65 -25.92 16.28
C VAL A 467 -27.08 -24.89 15.24
N GLN A 468 -27.69 -25.34 14.15
CA GLN A 468 -28.38 -24.45 13.23
C GLN A 468 -29.74 -24.06 13.85
N GLU A 469 -29.88 -22.79 14.21
CA GLU A 469 -31.10 -22.19 14.73
C GLU A 469 -31.86 -21.48 13.60
N ALA A 470 -33.09 -21.03 13.88
CA ALA A 470 -33.91 -20.31 12.90
C ALA A 470 -33.32 -18.95 12.53
N ASP A 471 -32.61 -18.31 13.45
CA ASP A 471 -32.05 -16.96 13.34
C ASP A 471 -30.53 -16.93 13.07
N GLY A 472 -29.86 -18.09 13.02
CA GLY A 472 -28.44 -18.19 12.68
C GLY A 472 -27.79 -19.52 13.05
N LEU A 473 -26.47 -19.59 12.93
CA LEU A 473 -25.66 -20.72 13.38
C LEU A 473 -25.09 -20.41 14.77
N ARG A 474 -25.51 -21.15 15.80
CA ARG A 474 -24.96 -21.01 17.16
C ARG A 474 -23.79 -21.95 17.35
N VAL A 475 -22.65 -21.43 17.80
CA VAL A 475 -21.46 -22.20 18.18
C VAL A 475 -21.19 -22.03 19.68
N SER A 476 -20.82 -23.11 20.36
CA SER A 476 -20.33 -23.06 21.74
C SER A 476 -18.83 -22.81 21.74
N ILE A 477 -18.38 -21.86 22.55
CA ILE A 477 -16.97 -21.49 22.65
C ILE A 477 -16.29 -22.40 23.69
N PRO A 478 -15.25 -23.17 23.33
CA PRO A 478 -14.53 -24.00 24.29
C PRO A 478 -13.82 -23.14 25.34
N GLN A 479 -13.82 -23.58 26.61
CA GLN A 479 -13.11 -22.87 27.69
C GLN A 479 -11.58 -22.86 27.53
N SER A 480 -11.03 -23.80 26.75
CA SER A 480 -9.59 -24.02 26.59
C SER A 480 -9.00 -23.46 25.30
N ILE A 481 -9.69 -22.53 24.61
CA ILE A 481 -9.13 -21.91 23.40
C ILE A 481 -7.91 -21.04 23.76
N THR A 482 -6.83 -21.17 22.98
CA THR A 482 -5.64 -20.34 23.13
C THR A 482 -6.00 -18.88 22.85
N PRO A 483 -5.56 -17.93 23.69
CA PRO A 483 -5.75 -16.51 23.42
C PRO A 483 -5.19 -16.10 22.05
N ALA A 484 -6.02 -15.44 21.26
CA ALA A 484 -5.68 -14.87 19.97
C ALA A 484 -6.37 -13.51 19.79
N HIS A 485 -5.87 -12.72 18.85
CA HIS A 485 -6.44 -11.42 18.46
C HIS A 485 -7.78 -11.56 17.74
N ALA A 486 -7.90 -12.56 16.88
CA ALA A 486 -9.15 -12.92 16.20
C ALA A 486 -9.25 -14.45 16.07
N TYR A 487 -10.48 -14.96 16.01
CA TYR A 487 -10.78 -16.40 16.04
C TYR A 487 -11.51 -16.81 14.77
N VAL A 488 -11.02 -17.84 14.08
CA VAL A 488 -11.54 -18.22 12.77
C VAL A 488 -12.25 -19.55 12.78
N PHE A 489 -13.56 -19.50 12.61
CA PHE A 489 -14.37 -20.69 12.40
C PHE A 489 -14.40 -21.05 10.92
N LYS A 490 -14.08 -22.31 10.61
CA LYS A 490 -14.17 -22.89 9.28
C LYS A 490 -15.51 -23.63 9.17
N LEU A 491 -16.34 -23.21 8.23
CA LEU A 491 -17.69 -23.70 7.98
C LEU A 491 -17.74 -24.38 6.62
N ASN A 492 -18.08 -25.67 6.56
CA ASN A 492 -18.23 -26.40 5.29
C ASN A 492 -19.71 -26.77 5.07
N PRO A 493 -20.36 -26.31 3.99
CA PRO A 493 -21.70 -26.72 3.53
C PRO A 493 -21.87 -28.21 3.20
#